data_AF-A0A227JHA5-F1
#
_entry.id   AF-A0A227JHA5-F1
#
_cell.length_a   1.000
_cell.length_b   1.000
_cell.length_c   1.000
_cell.angle_alpha   90.00
_cell.angle_beta   90.00
_cell.angle_gamma   90.00
#
_symmetry.space_group_name_H-M   'P 1'
#
loop_
_entity.id
_entity.type
_entity.pdbx_description
1 polymer ?
#
loop_
_entity_poly.entity_id
_entity_poly.type
_entity_poly.pdbx_seq_one_letter_code
_entity_poly.pdbx_strand_id
1 'polypeptide(L)'
;GIPVWENGSLEVGLDYALVNETEDASKAAKDAKDGVMFTAELTQGLDSGFNKTVFQYGTEGYSKAFAFYGDGSWYGAEARDGASGYRFINWGVIGLGDNWELGHQLVYGVGEDMWAADHKWEAMSAVVRPVFKWDDNHKTIFEAGYAIDDNDGDENKYGKLTVAQAWSAGSSFWARPEIRLYASYLTADKADNSNTFDSGRSDDTFQFGVQAEAWW
;
A
#
# COMPACT_ATOMS: atom_id res chain seq x y z
N GLY A 1 17.55 -10.12 8.60
CA GLY A 1 17.53 -10.94 7.38
C GLY A 1 18.88 -11.59 7.12
N ILE A 2 18.91 -12.44 6.11
CA ILE A 2 20.11 -13.05 5.49
C ILE A 2 20.97 -11.93 4.90
N PRO A 3 22.23 -11.73 5.32
CA PRO A 3 23.11 -10.74 4.71
C PRO A 3 23.38 -11.08 3.25
N VAL A 4 23.25 -10.10 2.35
CA VAL A 4 23.52 -10.29 0.90
C VAL A 4 24.72 -9.48 0.42
N TRP A 5 24.86 -8.24 0.89
CA TRP A 5 25.99 -7.35 0.65
C TRP A 5 26.04 -6.26 1.74
N GLU A 6 26.93 -5.28 1.61
CA GLU A 6 27.09 -4.19 2.57
C GLU A 6 25.78 -3.42 2.80
N ASN A 7 25.35 -3.37 4.07
CA ASN A 7 24.07 -2.78 4.50
C ASN A 7 22.82 -3.38 3.83
N GLY A 8 22.95 -4.51 3.13
CA GLY A 8 21.87 -5.21 2.45
C GLY A 8 21.49 -6.49 3.19
N SER A 9 20.19 -6.70 3.41
CA SER A 9 19.68 -7.97 3.96
C SER A 9 18.42 -8.42 3.23
N LEU A 10 18.32 -9.74 3.03
CA LEU A 10 17.17 -10.41 2.43
C LEU A 10 16.38 -11.15 3.51
N GLU A 11 15.06 -11.06 3.43
CA GLU A 11 14.12 -11.89 4.18
C GLU A 11 13.27 -12.69 3.19
N VAL A 12 13.06 -13.97 3.49
CA VAL A 12 12.20 -14.84 2.69
C VAL A 12 11.17 -15.49 3.60
N GLY A 13 9.93 -15.51 3.14
CA GLY A 13 8.79 -16.08 3.85
C GLY A 13 8.00 -17.01 2.94
N LEU A 14 7.47 -18.08 3.53
CA LEU A 14 6.53 -18.98 2.86
C LEU A 14 5.34 -19.18 3.81
N ASP A 15 4.15 -18.80 3.34
CA ASP A 15 2.90 -18.99 4.04
C ASP A 15 2.05 -20.02 3.29
N TYR A 16 1.40 -20.91 4.04
CA TYR A 16 0.50 -21.92 3.48
C TYR A 16 -0.85 -21.83 4.20
N ALA A 17 -1.89 -21.55 3.43
CA ALA A 17 -3.26 -21.52 3.89
C ALA A 17 -3.91 -22.88 3.58
N LEU A 18 -4.27 -23.60 4.64
CA LEU A 18 -5.02 -24.84 4.57
C LEU A 18 -6.52 -24.53 4.75
N VAL A 19 -7.34 -24.88 3.76
CA VAL A 19 -8.79 -24.86 3.91
C VAL A 19 -9.18 -26.03 4.81
N ASN A 20 -9.96 -25.75 5.85
CA ASN A 20 -10.44 -26.75 6.80
C ASN A 20 -11.96 -26.58 6.97
N GLU A 21 -12.71 -27.23 6.08
CA GLU A 21 -14.16 -27.19 6.06
C GLU A 21 -14.80 -28.03 7.17
N THR A 22 -16.06 -27.73 7.46
CA THR A 22 -16.92 -28.56 8.32
C THR A 22 -17.95 -29.30 7.46
N GLU A 23 -18.58 -30.34 8.02
CA GLU A 23 -19.61 -31.10 7.30
C GLU A 23 -20.79 -30.22 6.85
N ASP A 24 -21.14 -29.22 7.66
CA ASP A 24 -22.22 -28.25 7.37
C ASP A 24 -21.75 -27.08 6.49
N ALA A 25 -20.49 -27.07 6.04
CA ALA A 25 -19.97 -26.00 5.22
C ALA A 25 -20.71 -25.90 3.88
N SER A 26 -20.85 -24.67 3.39
CA SER A 26 -21.40 -24.40 2.06
C SER A 26 -20.61 -25.12 0.98
N LYS A 27 -21.26 -25.39 -0.16
CA LYS A 27 -20.56 -26.01 -1.31
C LYS A 27 -19.33 -25.21 -1.74
N ALA A 28 -19.42 -23.88 -1.75
CA ALA A 28 -18.30 -22.99 -2.06
C ALA A 28 -17.12 -23.16 -1.11
N ALA A 29 -17.36 -23.26 0.20
CA ALA A 29 -16.31 -23.46 1.19
C ALA A 29 -15.64 -24.84 1.06
N LYS A 30 -16.38 -25.86 0.62
CA LYS A 30 -15.85 -27.20 0.32
C LYS A 30 -15.07 -27.26 -1.00
N ASP A 31 -15.33 -26.33 -1.91
CA ASP A 31 -14.67 -26.25 -3.21
C ASP A 31 -13.43 -25.32 -3.18
N ALA A 32 -13.29 -24.52 -2.12
CA ALA A 32 -12.13 -23.67 -1.88
C ALA A 32 -10.83 -24.46 -1.85
N LYS A 33 -9.75 -23.83 -2.31
CA LYS A 33 -8.44 -24.46 -2.45
C LYS A 33 -7.47 -23.95 -1.41
N ASP A 34 -6.48 -24.77 -1.11
CA ASP A 34 -5.33 -24.36 -0.32
C ASP A 34 -4.46 -23.37 -1.12
N GLY A 35 -3.87 -22.41 -0.44
CA GLY A 35 -3.00 -21.43 -1.08
C GLY A 35 -1.60 -21.46 -0.51
N VAL A 36 -0.64 -21.06 -1.34
CA VAL A 36 0.72 -20.74 -0.89
C VAL A 36 1.04 -19.30 -1.23
N MET A 37 1.76 -18.61 -0.37
CA MET A 37 2.36 -17.31 -0.64
C MET A 37 3.86 -17.36 -0.38
N PHE A 38 4.63 -16.91 -1.35
CA PHE A 38 6.05 -16.65 -1.22
C PHE A 38 6.28 -15.14 -1.10
N THR A 39 7.11 -14.74 -0.15
CA THR A 39 7.55 -13.35 0.03
C THR A 39 9.07 -13.28 0.02
N ALA A 40 9.62 -12.32 -0.70
CA ALA A 40 11.02 -11.93 -0.63
C ALA A 40 11.11 -10.41 -0.39
N GLU A 41 11.74 -10.01 0.71
CA GLU A 41 11.99 -8.60 1.04
C GLU A 41 13.50 -8.33 1.07
N LEU A 42 13.95 -7.45 0.21
CA LEU A 42 15.30 -6.88 0.24
C LEU A 42 15.27 -5.54 0.98
N THR A 43 16.03 -5.44 2.06
CA THR A 43 16.27 -4.19 2.79
C THR A 43 17.67 -3.68 2.50
N GLN A 44 17.78 -2.44 2.04
CA GLN A 44 19.02 -1.68 1.90
C GLN A 44 19.05 -0.55 2.94
N GLY A 45 19.98 -0.61 3.88
CA GLY A 45 20.33 0.52 4.73
C GLY A 45 21.13 1.56 3.95
N LEU A 46 20.85 2.84 4.18
CA LEU A 46 21.54 3.98 3.59
C LEU A 46 22.16 4.83 4.70
N ASP A 47 23.05 5.77 4.35
CA ASP A 47 23.67 6.69 5.33
C ASP A 47 22.63 7.47 6.13
N SER A 48 21.50 7.80 5.49
CA SER A 48 20.34 8.41 6.14
C SER A 48 19.07 7.71 5.66
N GLY A 49 18.62 6.72 6.42
CA GLY A 49 17.39 5.99 6.17
C GLY A 49 17.57 4.62 5.51
N PHE A 50 16.56 4.19 4.75
CA PHE A 50 16.54 2.86 4.12
C PHE A 50 15.63 2.81 2.88
N ASN A 51 15.81 1.77 2.07
CA ASN A 51 14.88 1.33 1.03
C ASN A 51 14.56 -0.15 1.22
N LYS A 52 13.31 -0.53 1.04
CA LYS A 52 12.83 -1.91 0.99
C LYS A 52 12.20 -2.19 -0.36
N THR A 53 12.58 -3.32 -0.94
CA THR A 53 11.97 -3.89 -2.16
C THR A 53 11.38 -5.24 -1.83
N VAL A 54 10.08 -5.40 -2.02
CA VAL A 54 9.34 -6.61 -1.72
C VAL A 54 8.79 -7.18 -3.03
N PHE A 55 8.99 -8.49 -3.22
CA PHE A 55 8.27 -9.27 -4.20
C PHE A 55 7.44 -10.34 -3.48
N GLN A 56 6.20 -10.50 -3.91
CA GLN A 56 5.32 -11.56 -3.44
C GLN A 56 4.67 -12.26 -4.61
N TYR A 57 4.48 -13.56 -4.45
CA TYR A 57 3.68 -14.38 -5.35
C TYR A 57 2.79 -15.26 -4.51
N GLY A 58 1.56 -15.49 -4.95
CA GLY A 58 0.62 -16.30 -4.20
C GLY A 58 -0.44 -16.92 -5.07
N THR A 59 -0.95 -18.05 -4.63
CA THR A 59 -1.99 -18.82 -5.31
C THR A 59 -3.30 -18.73 -4.56
N GLU A 60 -4.38 -19.02 -5.28
CA GLU A 60 -5.74 -19.13 -4.76
C GLU A 60 -6.12 -17.86 -3.99
N GLY A 61 -6.56 -17.98 -2.74
CA GLY A 61 -6.99 -16.83 -1.92
C GLY A 61 -5.93 -15.77 -1.65
N TYR A 62 -4.63 -16.05 -1.80
CA TYR A 62 -3.59 -15.03 -1.61
C TYR A 62 -3.52 -14.03 -2.76
N SER A 63 -3.92 -14.43 -3.98
CA SER A 63 -3.95 -13.54 -5.16
C SER A 63 -4.76 -12.26 -4.90
N LYS A 64 -5.89 -12.40 -4.20
CA LYS A 64 -6.80 -11.30 -3.85
C LYS A 64 -6.15 -10.26 -2.93
N ALA A 65 -5.30 -10.68 -2.00
CA ALA A 65 -4.63 -9.73 -1.11
C ALA A 65 -3.74 -8.75 -1.89
N PHE A 66 -3.18 -9.17 -3.03
CA PHE A 66 -2.30 -8.34 -3.85
C PHE A 66 -3.07 -7.30 -4.67
N ALA A 67 -4.16 -7.74 -5.31
CA ALA A 67 -5.03 -6.91 -6.14
C ALA A 67 -5.76 -5.80 -5.36
N PHE A 68 -5.95 -5.96 -4.04
CA PHE A 68 -6.76 -5.03 -3.23
C PHE A 68 -5.97 -4.30 -2.14
N TYR A 69 -4.67 -4.08 -2.34
CA TYR A 69 -3.77 -3.44 -1.36
C TYR A 69 -3.80 -4.07 0.04
N GLY A 70 -4.19 -5.34 0.17
CA GLY A 70 -4.22 -6.05 1.44
C GLY A 70 -2.81 -6.29 1.96
N ASP A 71 -2.56 -6.24 3.26
CA ASP A 71 -1.23 -6.43 3.85
C ASP A 71 -0.66 -7.86 3.73
N GLY A 72 -1.40 -8.78 3.09
CA GLY A 72 -1.02 -10.20 2.94
C GLY A 72 -1.36 -11.05 4.16
N SER A 73 -2.02 -10.49 5.18
CA SER A 73 -2.43 -11.21 6.39
C SER A 73 -3.74 -11.99 6.24
N TRP A 74 -4.49 -11.75 5.17
CA TRP A 74 -5.79 -12.35 4.92
C TRP A 74 -5.77 -13.30 3.72
N TYR A 75 -6.67 -14.27 3.74
CA TYR A 75 -6.81 -15.30 2.71
C TYR A 75 -8.24 -15.31 2.17
N GLY A 76 -8.42 -14.96 0.90
CA GLY A 76 -9.73 -14.96 0.25
C GLY A 76 -10.12 -16.36 -0.21
N ALA A 77 -10.56 -17.22 0.71
CA ALA A 77 -10.90 -18.62 0.44
C ALA A 77 -11.95 -18.81 -0.67
N GLU A 78 -12.73 -17.77 -0.96
CA GLU A 78 -13.69 -17.72 -2.08
C GLU A 78 -13.05 -17.37 -3.44
N ALA A 79 -11.72 -17.32 -3.53
CA ALA A 79 -11.02 -17.30 -4.80
C ALA A 79 -11.32 -18.58 -5.59
N ARG A 80 -11.38 -18.43 -6.92
CA ARG A 80 -11.57 -19.57 -7.82
C ARG A 80 -10.31 -20.42 -7.86
N ASP A 81 -10.51 -21.73 -8.02
CA ASP A 81 -9.45 -22.70 -8.31
C ASP A 81 -8.57 -22.23 -9.48
N GLY A 82 -7.26 -22.20 -9.26
CA GLY A 82 -6.26 -21.73 -10.23
C GLY A 82 -6.00 -20.23 -10.19
N ALA A 83 -6.62 -19.47 -9.26
CA ALA A 83 -6.31 -18.06 -9.11
C ALA A 83 -4.83 -17.87 -8.73
N SER A 84 -4.22 -16.81 -9.22
CA SER A 84 -2.85 -16.48 -8.86
C SER A 84 -2.62 -14.98 -8.89
N GLY A 85 -1.55 -14.53 -8.25
CA GLY A 85 -1.23 -13.13 -8.24
C GLY A 85 0.19 -12.88 -7.79
N TYR A 86 0.64 -11.66 -8.06
CA TYR A 86 1.94 -11.19 -7.62
C TYR A 86 1.87 -9.74 -7.19
N ARG A 87 2.85 -9.33 -6.40
CA ARG A 87 2.97 -7.95 -5.94
C ARG A 87 4.42 -7.53 -5.87
N PHE A 88 4.66 -6.31 -6.30
CA PHE A 88 5.89 -5.58 -6.10
C PHE A 88 5.64 -4.38 -5.19
N ILE A 89 6.51 -4.16 -4.21
CA ILE A 89 6.50 -2.97 -3.35
C ILE A 89 7.91 -2.41 -3.31
N ASN A 90 8.08 -1.13 -3.60
CA ASN A 90 9.30 -0.40 -3.24
C ASN A 90 8.94 0.76 -2.32
N TRP A 91 9.50 0.80 -1.12
CA TRP A 91 9.21 1.87 -0.19
C TRP A 91 10.42 2.19 0.69
N GLY A 92 10.41 3.37 1.28
CA GLY A 92 11.48 3.74 2.19
C GLY A 92 11.31 5.15 2.74
N VAL A 93 12.22 5.51 3.62
CA VAL A 93 12.41 6.87 4.10
C VAL A 93 13.89 7.16 3.97
N ILE A 94 14.23 8.22 3.25
CA ILE A 94 15.63 8.61 2.99
C ILE A 94 15.86 10.07 3.39
N GLY A 95 17.03 10.38 3.94
CA GLY A 95 17.44 11.76 4.19
C GLY A 95 18.02 12.40 2.94
N LEU A 96 17.69 13.67 2.70
CA LEU A 96 18.18 14.47 1.58
C LEU A 96 18.89 15.72 2.12
N GLY A 97 20.13 15.54 2.55
CA GLY A 97 20.86 16.55 3.32
C GLY A 97 20.28 16.72 4.73
N ASP A 98 20.53 17.87 5.35
CA ASP A 98 20.29 18.04 6.79
C ASP A 98 18.80 18.26 7.12
N ASN A 99 18.09 19.01 6.27
CA ASN A 99 16.75 19.53 6.57
C ASN A 99 15.62 18.78 5.87
N TRP A 100 15.91 17.81 4.99
CA TRP A 100 14.88 17.07 4.28
C TRP A 100 14.92 15.58 4.59
N GLU A 101 13.74 15.00 4.75
CA GLU A 101 13.51 13.56 4.65
C GLU A 101 12.45 13.31 3.58
N LEU A 102 12.55 12.20 2.86
CA LEU A 102 11.62 11.80 1.82
C LEU A 102 11.13 10.40 2.14
N GLY A 103 9.84 10.28 2.46
CA GLY A 103 9.14 9.01 2.38
C GLY A 103 8.71 8.75 0.94
N HIS A 104 8.85 7.52 0.46
CA HIS A 104 8.32 7.12 -0.84
C HIS A 104 7.72 5.72 -0.77
N GLN A 105 6.77 5.46 -1.67
CA GLN A 105 6.14 4.15 -1.84
C GLN A 105 5.71 3.98 -3.30
N LEU A 106 5.95 2.79 -3.84
CA LEU A 106 5.44 2.26 -5.09
C LEU A 106 4.90 0.87 -4.78
N VAL A 107 3.66 0.61 -5.15
CA VAL A 107 3.02 -0.71 -5.05
C VAL A 107 2.43 -1.01 -6.42
N TYR A 108 2.65 -2.22 -6.90
CA TYR A 108 1.99 -2.77 -8.06
C TYR A 108 1.59 -4.21 -7.73
N GLY A 109 0.30 -4.48 -7.68
CA GLY A 109 -0.29 -5.77 -7.38
C GLY A 109 -1.17 -6.24 -8.52
N VAL A 110 -1.11 -7.53 -8.83
CA VAL A 110 -1.93 -8.17 -9.84
C VAL A 110 -2.55 -9.42 -9.25
N GLY A 111 -3.85 -9.60 -9.49
CA GLY A 111 -4.56 -10.84 -9.24
C GLY A 111 -5.27 -11.29 -10.51
N GLU A 112 -5.13 -12.56 -10.84
CA GLU A 112 -5.67 -13.19 -12.05
C GLU A 112 -6.62 -14.31 -11.64
N ASP A 113 -7.66 -14.50 -12.43
CA ASP A 113 -8.56 -15.65 -12.33
C ASP A 113 -9.26 -15.76 -10.96
N MET A 114 -9.44 -14.65 -10.26
CA MET A 114 -9.92 -14.63 -8.87
C MET A 114 -11.44 -14.89 -8.72
N TRP A 115 -12.21 -14.81 -9.81
CA TRP A 115 -13.67 -15.03 -9.85
C TRP A 115 -14.11 -15.82 -11.10
N ALA A 116 -15.42 -16.03 -11.24
CA ALA A 116 -16.03 -16.93 -12.23
C ALA A 116 -15.83 -16.49 -13.70
N ALA A 117 -15.72 -15.20 -13.98
CA ALA A 117 -15.19 -14.73 -15.26
C ALA A 117 -13.70 -14.48 -15.06
N ASP A 118 -12.88 -14.92 -16.03
CA ASP A 118 -11.41 -14.87 -16.06
C ASP A 118 -10.92 -13.41 -16.01
N HIS A 119 -11.08 -12.78 -14.85
CA HIS A 119 -10.84 -11.36 -14.62
C HIS A 119 -9.43 -11.13 -14.11
N LYS A 120 -8.78 -10.11 -14.65
CA LYS A 120 -7.52 -9.57 -14.17
C LYS A 120 -7.79 -8.26 -13.42
N TRP A 121 -7.31 -8.20 -12.19
CA TRP A 121 -7.32 -7.00 -11.38
C TRP A 121 -5.90 -6.51 -11.16
N GLU A 122 -5.65 -5.23 -11.46
CA GLU A 122 -4.37 -4.59 -11.26
C GLU A 122 -4.55 -3.37 -10.36
N ALA A 123 -3.71 -3.27 -9.34
CA ALA A 123 -3.69 -2.17 -8.40
C ALA A 123 -2.30 -1.56 -8.38
N MET A 124 -2.21 -0.26 -8.67
CA MET A 124 -0.97 0.49 -8.66
C MET A 124 -1.13 1.71 -7.77
N SER A 125 -0.16 1.96 -6.89
CA SER A 125 -0.07 3.24 -6.20
C SER A 125 1.38 3.73 -6.12
N ALA A 126 1.54 5.05 -6.22
CA ALA A 126 2.80 5.73 -6.02
C ALA A 126 2.58 6.93 -5.08
N VAL A 127 3.43 7.06 -4.07
CA VAL A 127 3.36 8.14 -3.08
C VAL A 127 4.76 8.69 -2.86
N VAL A 128 4.86 10.01 -2.78
CA VAL A 128 6.05 10.72 -2.31
C VAL A 128 5.64 11.68 -1.20
N ARG A 129 6.42 11.69 -0.12
CA ARG A 129 6.19 12.51 1.06
C ARG A 129 7.47 13.22 1.51
N PRO A 130 7.81 14.37 0.90
CA PRO A 130 8.88 15.23 1.39
C PRO A 130 8.50 15.89 2.72
N VAL A 131 9.44 15.91 3.66
CA VAL A 131 9.32 16.55 4.96
C VAL A 131 10.46 17.54 5.11
N PHE A 132 10.13 18.82 5.25
CA PHE A 132 11.09 19.89 5.51
C PHE A 132 11.11 20.22 7.00
N LYS A 133 12.29 20.12 7.60
CA LYS A 133 12.57 20.41 9.00
C LYS A 133 12.95 21.88 9.14
N TRP A 134 12.13 22.66 9.85
CA TRP A 134 12.45 24.04 10.18
C TRP A 134 13.38 24.11 11.39
N ASP A 135 13.07 23.30 12.41
CA ASP A 135 13.86 23.11 13.63
C ASP A 135 13.51 21.76 14.26
N ASP A 136 13.92 21.55 15.52
CA ASP A 136 13.73 20.29 16.25
C ASP A 136 12.26 19.96 16.56
N ASN A 137 11.34 20.92 16.45
CA ASN A 137 9.93 20.76 16.81
C ASN A 137 8.95 21.15 15.71
N HIS A 138 9.41 21.77 14.63
CA HIS A 138 8.57 22.27 13.53
C HIS A 138 8.97 21.68 12.19
N LYS A 139 7.98 21.20 11.43
CA LYS A 139 8.18 20.71 10.06
C LYS A 139 6.99 20.97 9.15
N THR A 140 7.26 21.12 7.86
CA THR A 140 6.23 21.14 6.82
C THR A 140 6.29 19.83 6.05
N ILE A 141 5.14 19.18 5.91
CA ILE A 141 4.98 17.90 5.23
C ILE A 141 4.24 18.16 3.93
N PHE A 142 4.79 17.67 2.83
CA PHE A 142 4.12 17.59 1.55
C PHE A 142 3.85 16.12 1.25
N GLU A 143 2.70 15.80 0.68
CA GLU A 143 2.40 14.46 0.19
C GLU A 143 1.71 14.56 -1.15
N ALA A 144 2.21 13.79 -2.12
CA ALA A 144 1.56 13.56 -3.39
C ALA A 144 1.37 12.05 -3.57
N GLY A 145 0.16 11.64 -3.89
CA GLY A 145 -0.20 10.25 -4.14
C GLY A 145 -1.01 10.12 -5.42
N TYR A 146 -0.78 9.04 -6.14
CA TYR A 146 -1.56 8.65 -7.31
C TYR A 146 -1.79 7.15 -7.29
N ALA A 147 -3.01 6.71 -7.59
CA ALA A 147 -3.37 5.30 -7.64
C ALA A 147 -4.22 4.98 -8.87
N ILE A 148 -4.10 3.76 -9.38
CA ILE A 148 -4.91 3.21 -10.46
C ILE A 148 -5.38 1.82 -10.02
N ASP A 149 -6.68 1.60 -10.10
CA ASP A 149 -7.28 0.27 -10.01
C ASP A 149 -7.87 -0.06 -11.38
N ASP A 150 -7.31 -1.06 -12.04
CA ASP A 150 -7.74 -1.55 -13.35
C ASP A 150 -8.40 -2.91 -13.17
N ASN A 151 -9.63 -3.03 -13.67
CA ASN A 151 -10.38 -4.27 -13.70
C ASN A 151 -10.74 -4.58 -15.15
N ASP A 152 -9.96 -5.44 -15.80
CA ASP A 152 -10.14 -5.82 -17.22
C ASP A 152 -10.22 -4.65 -18.21
N GLY A 153 -9.46 -3.59 -17.97
CA GLY A 153 -9.41 -2.36 -18.78
C GLY A 153 -10.30 -1.23 -18.25
N ASP A 154 -11.14 -1.49 -17.25
CA ASP A 154 -11.89 -0.44 -16.56
C ASP A 154 -11.01 0.22 -15.49
N GLU A 155 -10.30 1.27 -15.90
CA GLU A 155 -9.38 2.02 -15.05
C GLU A 155 -10.09 3.07 -14.16
N ASN A 156 -9.95 2.95 -12.85
CA ASN A 156 -10.28 3.98 -11.88
C ASN A 156 -9.00 4.63 -11.36
N LYS A 157 -8.90 5.96 -11.46
CA LYS A 157 -7.71 6.75 -11.12
C LYS A 157 -7.99 7.66 -9.94
N TYR A 158 -7.03 7.74 -9.02
CA TYR A 158 -7.15 8.56 -7.82
C TYR A 158 -5.92 9.44 -7.64
N GLY A 159 -6.14 10.70 -7.30
CA GLY A 159 -5.09 11.67 -7.03
C GLY A 159 -5.24 12.27 -5.64
N LYS A 160 -4.11 12.54 -4.99
CA LYS A 160 -4.07 13.24 -3.70
C LYS A 160 -2.88 14.17 -3.64
N LEU A 161 -3.13 15.40 -3.23
CA LEU A 161 -2.11 16.36 -2.82
C LEU A 161 -2.41 16.83 -1.42
N THR A 162 -1.41 16.92 -0.56
CA THR A 162 -1.57 17.40 0.81
C THR A 162 -0.38 18.26 1.21
N VAL A 163 -0.66 19.34 1.92
CA VAL A 163 0.31 20.12 2.65
C VAL A 163 -0.10 20.16 4.11
N ALA A 164 0.85 19.98 5.02
CA ALA A 164 0.61 20.05 6.44
C ALA A 164 1.73 20.80 7.17
N GLN A 165 1.35 21.62 8.14
CA GLN A 165 2.27 22.16 9.13
C GLN A 165 2.17 21.33 10.41
N ALA A 166 3.29 20.82 10.90
CA ALA A 166 3.34 19.88 12.00
C ALA A 166 4.28 20.34 13.12
N TRP A 167 3.88 19.99 14.34
CA TRP A 167 4.63 20.13 15.58
C TRP A 167 4.89 18.75 16.16
N SER A 168 6.15 18.37 16.36
CA SER A 168 6.52 17.04 16.86
C SER A 168 7.59 17.07 17.94
N ALA A 169 7.65 16.01 18.74
CA ALA A 169 8.69 15.78 19.74
C ALA A 169 10.00 15.27 19.08
N GLY A 170 10.56 16.07 18.16
CA GLY A 170 11.72 15.75 17.33
C GLY A 170 11.48 16.10 15.87
N SER A 171 12.55 16.30 15.10
CA SER A 171 12.48 16.74 13.70
C SER A 171 12.39 15.60 12.69
N SER A 172 12.72 14.36 13.07
CA SER A 172 12.71 13.22 12.15
C SER A 172 11.31 12.91 11.60
N PHE A 173 11.26 12.32 10.41
CA PHE A 173 10.08 11.72 9.79
C PHE A 173 9.31 10.83 10.77
N TRP A 174 10.04 10.07 11.58
CA TRP A 174 9.53 9.11 12.57
C TRP A 174 9.29 9.73 13.96
N ALA A 175 9.56 11.02 14.15
CA ALA A 175 9.37 11.66 15.45
C ALA A 175 7.88 11.78 15.78
N ARG A 176 7.48 11.20 16.91
CA ARG A 176 6.14 11.31 17.49
C ARG A 176 6.23 11.51 19.01
N PRO A 177 5.20 12.08 19.67
CA PRO A 177 3.91 12.54 19.12
C PRO A 177 4.05 13.70 18.14
N GLU A 178 3.07 13.82 17.23
CA GLU A 178 2.94 14.90 16.25
C GLU A 178 1.50 15.43 16.22
N ILE A 179 1.34 16.75 16.15
CA ILE A 179 0.07 17.41 15.84
C ILE A 179 0.27 18.15 14.51
N ARG A 180 -0.69 18.03 13.60
CA ARG A 180 -0.64 18.67 12.27
C ARG A 180 -1.93 19.39 11.93
N LEU A 181 -1.78 20.58 11.35
CA LEU A 181 -2.82 21.26 10.58
C LEU A 181 -2.56 20.97 9.10
N TYR A 182 -3.56 20.47 8.38
CA TYR A 182 -3.39 20.03 7.00
C TYR A 182 -4.49 20.55 6.09
N ALA A 183 -4.16 20.59 4.80
CA ALA A 183 -5.09 20.79 3.71
C ALA A 183 -4.77 19.80 2.59
N SER A 184 -5.81 19.19 2.03
CA SER A 184 -5.73 18.13 1.04
C SER A 184 -6.67 18.41 -0.12
N TYR A 185 -6.17 18.18 -1.33
CA TYR A 185 -6.96 18.14 -2.56
C TYR A 185 -6.98 16.70 -3.06
N LEU A 186 -8.17 16.17 -3.33
CA LEU A 186 -8.42 14.79 -3.73
C LEU A 186 -9.14 14.78 -5.08
N THR A 187 -8.78 13.85 -5.95
CA THR A 187 -9.44 13.62 -7.24
C THR A 187 -9.72 12.13 -7.43
N ALA A 188 -10.79 11.82 -8.14
CA ALA A 188 -11.18 10.46 -8.50
C ALA A 188 -11.85 10.48 -9.88
N ASP A 189 -11.18 9.88 -10.84
CA ASP A 189 -11.66 9.67 -12.22
C ASP A 189 -12.04 8.20 -12.37
N LYS A 190 -13.27 7.92 -12.75
CA LYS A 190 -13.85 6.57 -12.77
C LYS A 190 -14.12 6.14 -14.20
N ALA A 191 -13.87 4.86 -14.51
CA ALA A 191 -14.11 4.31 -15.84
C ALA A 191 -15.57 4.48 -16.31
N ASP A 192 -16.52 4.40 -15.37
CA ASP A 192 -17.94 4.57 -15.63
C ASP A 192 -18.39 6.05 -15.73
N ASN A 193 -17.45 7.00 -15.66
CA ASN A 193 -17.67 8.45 -15.59
C ASN A 193 -18.54 8.89 -14.39
N SER A 194 -18.65 8.07 -13.35
CA SER A 194 -19.31 8.46 -12.11
C SER A 194 -18.43 9.36 -11.26
N ASN A 195 -19.08 10.30 -10.57
CA ASN A 195 -18.42 11.20 -9.64
C ASN A 195 -18.34 10.54 -8.25
N THR A 196 -17.21 10.70 -7.56
CA THR A 196 -16.99 10.09 -6.24
C THR A 196 -17.40 11.03 -5.10
N PHE A 197 -17.24 12.34 -5.27
CA PHE A 197 -17.42 13.33 -4.22
C PHE A 197 -18.77 14.06 -4.32
N ASP A 198 -19.10 14.78 -3.25
CA ASP A 198 -20.32 15.59 -3.13
C ASP A 198 -21.61 14.83 -3.48
N SER A 199 -21.74 13.58 -3.01
CA SER A 199 -22.87 12.68 -3.33
C SER A 199 -23.02 12.41 -4.83
N GLY A 200 -21.91 12.25 -5.55
CA GLY A 200 -21.89 11.97 -6.98
C GLY A 200 -21.99 13.21 -7.87
N ARG A 201 -21.59 14.39 -7.37
CA ARG A 201 -21.65 15.65 -8.10
C ARG A 201 -20.28 16.21 -8.51
N SER A 202 -19.20 15.74 -7.90
CA SER A 202 -17.82 16.16 -8.23
C SER A 202 -16.87 14.98 -8.32
N ASP A 203 -15.89 15.09 -9.20
CA ASP A 203 -14.72 14.21 -9.33
C ASP A 203 -13.55 14.66 -8.43
N ASP A 204 -13.66 15.83 -7.80
CA ASP A 204 -12.69 16.38 -6.86
C ASP A 204 -13.29 16.86 -5.52
N THR A 205 -12.43 17.05 -4.52
CA THR A 205 -12.81 17.74 -3.28
C THR A 205 -11.60 18.33 -2.57
N PHE A 206 -11.84 19.41 -1.81
CA PHE A 206 -10.87 19.96 -0.87
C PHE A 206 -11.26 19.61 0.58
N GLN A 207 -10.27 19.27 1.40
CA GLN A 207 -10.45 18.97 2.82
C GLN A 207 -9.36 19.65 3.64
N PHE A 208 -9.66 20.06 4.86
CA PHE A 208 -8.69 20.61 5.78
C PHE A 208 -9.05 20.22 7.20
N GLY A 209 -8.07 20.17 8.09
CA GLY A 209 -8.32 19.73 9.45
C GLY A 209 -7.10 19.81 10.36
N VAL A 210 -7.29 19.33 11.58
CA VAL A 210 -6.25 19.12 12.58
C VAL A 210 -6.25 17.65 12.95
N GLN A 211 -5.07 17.07 13.10
CA GLN A 211 -4.88 15.68 13.49
C GLN A 211 -3.73 15.55 14.48
N ALA A 212 -3.81 14.57 15.38
CA ALA A 212 -2.70 14.13 16.21
C ALA A 212 -2.38 12.65 15.93
N GLU A 213 -1.10 12.30 15.96
CA GLU A 213 -0.59 10.92 15.82
C GLU A 213 0.51 10.68 16.88
N ALA A 214 0.51 9.51 17.51
CA ALA A 214 1.48 9.18 18.55
C ALA A 214 1.74 7.66 18.63
N TRP A 215 2.98 7.32 18.97
CA TRP A 215 3.42 6.00 19.42
C TRP A 215 4.50 6.18 20.50
N TRP A 216 4.69 5.18 21.37
CA TRP A 216 5.59 5.24 22.52
C TRP A 216 6.41 3.96 22.66
#